data_AF-A0A355T7J3-F1
#
_entry.id   AF-A0A355T7J3-F1
#
_cell.length_a   1.000
_cell.length_b   1.000
_cell.length_c   1.000
_cell.angle_alpha   90.00
_cell.angle_beta   90.00
_cell.angle_gamma   90.00
#
_symmetry.space_group_name_H-M   'P 1'
#
loop_
_entity.id
_entity.type
_entity.pdbx_description
1 polymer ?
#
loop_
_entity_poly.entity_id
_entity_poly.type
_entity_poly.pdbx_seq_one_letter_code
_entity_poly.pdbx_strand_id
1 'polypeptide(L)'
;KMVVGTHFFQTNPKFIEKFINSKHVNFILQTNGIYHPKVYLFSDNIASWECIIGSANFTYSALTKNSEIVVHIKSGDSNSEEIYHSIIETINEYWESSDSITQNEYENYKKNWQKNQKKVKTLKGEYGKSKSKKPVVKSNLFSLNWVEYYKLIQKDKFHSFSGRIQLLKTANKYFSSQEHFSNLTQVERREIAGVATSNQTDKDIDWGWFGSMVGAGRFQNRINSNNQFISKSLDSIPLKGKVNRSNYTEFVNTFHQAFPDGGSGVAIASRLLAIKRPDYFVCLDRQNKVNLCNEFGLPQTISFDSYWDDIIERILDSVWWSSEKPNIKTQSLAWRCRAAMLDALFFEEK
;
A
#
# COMPACT_ATOMS: atom_id res chain seq x y z
N LYS A 1 13.19 32.70 18.58
CA LYS A 1 11.84 32.08 18.68
C LYS A 1 11.64 31.20 17.44
N MET A 2 10.85 30.13 17.51
CA MET A 2 10.54 29.25 16.38
C MET A 2 9.13 28.69 16.52
N VAL A 3 8.37 28.67 15.43
CA VAL A 3 7.03 28.06 15.38
C VAL A 3 7.04 26.94 14.35
N VAL A 4 6.54 25.76 14.72
CA VAL A 4 6.56 24.57 13.87
C VAL A 4 5.17 23.95 13.73
N GLY A 5 4.74 23.72 12.49
CA GLY A 5 3.47 23.03 12.22
C GLY A 5 3.55 21.54 12.53
N THR A 6 2.48 20.97 13.08
CA THR A 6 2.37 19.51 13.31
C THR A 6 1.43 18.80 12.32
N HIS A 7 0.85 19.56 11.39
CA HIS A 7 -0.09 19.14 10.35
C HIS A 7 0.38 17.89 9.57
N PHE A 8 -0.59 17.05 9.20
CA PHE A 8 -0.40 15.80 8.44
C PHE A 8 0.60 14.81 9.06
N PHE A 9 0.99 15.01 10.33
CA PHE A 9 2.01 14.21 11.00
C PHE A 9 3.34 14.12 10.22
N GLN A 10 3.73 15.21 9.56
CA GLN A 10 4.97 15.28 8.79
C GLN A 10 6.19 15.60 9.66
N THR A 11 6.02 16.35 10.74
CA THR A 11 7.09 16.70 11.68
C THR A 11 7.56 15.45 12.42
N ASN A 12 8.87 15.20 12.41
CA ASN A 12 9.44 14.02 13.04
C ASN A 12 9.35 14.14 14.58
N PRO A 13 8.85 13.13 15.32
CA PRO A 13 8.77 13.17 16.77
C PRO A 13 10.12 13.47 17.45
N LYS A 14 11.25 13.00 16.88
CA LYS A 14 12.59 13.30 17.41
C LYS A 14 12.94 14.79 17.40
N PHE A 15 12.33 15.57 16.49
CA PHE A 15 12.49 17.02 16.51
C PHE A 15 11.74 17.61 17.72
N ILE A 16 10.48 17.22 17.89
CA ILE A 16 9.62 17.69 19.00
C ILE A 16 10.24 17.32 20.35
N GLU A 17 10.75 16.11 20.47
CA GLU A 17 11.41 15.58 21.69
C GLU A 17 12.52 16.51 22.21
N LYS A 18 13.27 17.16 21.32
CA LYS A 18 14.35 18.09 21.71
C LYS A 18 13.83 19.42 22.28
N PHE A 19 12.56 19.74 22.08
CA PHE A 19 11.97 21.04 22.40
C PHE A 19 10.73 20.93 23.30
N ILE A 20 10.57 19.81 24.00
CA ILE A 20 9.52 19.65 25.02
C ILE A 20 9.68 20.74 26.08
N ASN A 21 8.57 21.41 26.40
CA ASN A 21 8.52 22.55 27.34
C ASN A 21 9.51 23.68 27.02
N SER A 22 9.93 23.83 25.76
CA SER A 22 10.82 24.91 25.35
C SER A 22 10.12 26.26 25.45
N LYS A 23 10.83 27.28 25.96
CA LYS A 23 10.36 28.68 25.93
C LYS A 23 10.65 29.38 24.60
N HIS A 24 11.39 28.73 23.71
CA HIS A 24 11.90 29.32 22.47
C HIS A 24 11.35 28.65 21.21
N VAL A 25 10.69 27.50 21.34
CA VAL A 25 10.13 26.73 20.23
C VAL A 25 8.71 26.29 20.60
N ASN A 26 7.74 26.77 19.84
CA ASN A 26 6.35 26.41 19.97
C ASN A 26 5.86 25.65 18.73
N PHE A 27 4.68 25.06 18.88
CA PHE A 27 4.06 24.21 17.87
C PHE A 27 2.63 24.64 17.61
N ILE A 28 2.24 24.64 16.33
CA ILE A 28 0.83 24.75 15.96
C ILE A 28 0.23 23.34 16.03
N LEU A 29 -0.61 23.13 17.04
CA LEU A 29 -1.28 21.85 17.32
C LEU A 29 -2.70 21.77 16.73
N GLN A 30 -3.33 22.93 16.53
CA GLN A 30 -4.68 23.00 15.99
C GLN A 30 -4.70 22.66 14.51
N THR A 31 -5.78 22.00 14.06
CA THR A 31 -5.97 21.54 12.68
C THR A 31 -6.94 22.39 11.87
N ASN A 32 -7.39 23.54 12.41
CA ASN A 32 -8.27 24.46 11.69
C ASN A 32 -7.43 25.32 10.73
N GLY A 33 -7.16 24.77 9.55
CA GLY A 33 -6.26 25.36 8.56
C GLY A 33 -4.96 24.59 8.41
N ILE A 34 -4.03 25.11 7.60
CA ILE A 34 -2.71 24.51 7.39
C ILE A 34 -1.66 25.58 7.71
N TYR A 35 -0.88 25.36 8.77
CA TYR A 35 0.33 26.14 9.03
C TYR A 35 1.43 25.70 8.05
N HIS A 36 1.65 26.50 7.02
CA HIS A 36 2.65 26.28 5.97
C HIS A 36 3.65 27.43 5.66
N PRO A 37 3.79 28.51 6.45
CA PRO A 37 4.86 29.50 6.23
C PRO A 37 6.28 28.87 6.28
N LYS A 38 7.22 29.41 5.49
CA LYS A 38 8.67 29.20 5.67
C LYS A 38 9.36 30.56 5.64
N VAL A 39 9.63 31.09 6.83
CA VAL A 39 10.20 32.42 7.05
C VAL A 39 11.35 32.27 8.04
N TYR A 40 12.52 32.79 7.66
CA TYR A 40 13.72 32.81 8.50
C TYR A 40 14.16 34.25 8.66
N LEU A 41 13.84 34.86 9.80
CA LEU A 41 14.25 36.22 10.14
C LEU A 41 15.42 36.19 11.12
N PHE A 42 16.48 36.90 10.79
CA PHE A 42 17.64 37.18 11.63
C PHE A 42 17.67 38.68 11.88
N SER A 43 17.57 39.13 13.13
CA SER A 43 17.41 40.54 13.44
C SER A 43 18.05 40.89 14.76
N ASP A 44 18.91 41.92 14.74
CA ASP A 44 19.38 42.59 15.96
C ASP A 44 18.48 43.78 16.29
N ASN A 45 18.09 44.55 15.27
CA ASN A 45 17.19 45.70 15.37
C ASN A 45 16.65 46.09 13.98
N ILE A 46 15.80 47.11 13.90
CA ILE A 46 15.17 47.56 12.66
C ILE A 46 16.16 48.04 11.58
N ALA A 47 17.34 48.52 11.98
CA ALA A 47 18.39 48.95 11.07
C ALA A 47 19.33 47.78 10.66
N SER A 48 19.19 46.60 11.27
CA SER A 48 20.05 45.44 11.01
C SER A 48 19.28 44.13 11.12
N TRP A 49 18.79 43.68 9.96
CA TRP A 49 18.08 42.41 9.81
C TRP A 49 18.20 41.84 8.39
N GLU A 50 18.02 40.54 8.29
CA GLU A 50 17.94 39.74 7.07
C GLU A 50 16.79 38.73 7.18
N CYS A 51 16.00 38.58 6.13
CA CYS A 51 14.90 37.65 6.07
C CYS A 51 14.92 36.81 4.80
N ILE A 52 14.78 35.50 4.96
CA ILE A 52 14.63 34.54 3.86
C ILE A 52 13.21 33.99 3.88
N ILE A 53 12.47 34.19 2.79
CA ILE A 53 11.08 33.73 2.64
C ILE A 53 10.96 32.93 1.34
N GLY A 54 10.28 31.79 1.36
CA GLY A 54 10.06 31.03 0.14
C GLY A 54 9.51 29.62 0.36
N SER A 55 9.91 28.70 -0.52
CA SER A 55 9.45 27.30 -0.48
C SER A 55 10.28 26.39 0.44
N ALA A 56 11.49 26.83 0.82
CA ALA A 56 12.45 26.01 1.56
C ALA A 56 12.00 25.73 3.01
N ASN A 57 11.60 24.48 3.28
CA ASN A 57 11.37 24.00 4.65
C ASN A 57 12.68 23.86 5.44
N PHE A 58 12.59 23.86 6.78
CA PHE A 58 13.77 23.68 7.64
C PHE A 58 14.18 22.19 7.69
N THR A 59 14.69 21.69 6.57
CA THR A 59 15.07 20.29 6.37
C THR A 59 16.37 20.21 5.58
N TYR A 60 17.14 19.14 5.79
CA TYR A 60 18.36 18.90 5.03
C TYR A 60 18.12 18.92 3.51
N SER A 61 17.07 18.27 3.02
CA SER A 61 16.79 18.20 1.58
C SER A 61 16.45 19.57 0.97
N ALA A 62 15.66 20.40 1.65
CA ALA A 62 15.35 21.74 1.15
C ALA A 62 16.61 22.63 1.07
N LEU A 63 17.54 22.47 2.01
CA LEU A 63 18.78 23.25 2.06
C LEU A 63 19.90 22.71 1.14
N THR A 64 19.72 21.55 0.49
CA THR A 64 20.82 20.90 -0.26
C THR A 64 20.44 20.26 -1.59
N LYS A 65 19.20 19.77 -1.75
CA LYS A 65 18.82 18.87 -2.86
C LYS A 65 17.59 19.32 -3.64
N ASN A 66 16.60 19.87 -2.96
CA ASN A 66 15.36 20.27 -3.60
C ASN A 66 15.59 21.51 -4.47
N SER A 67 14.82 21.62 -5.55
CA SER A 67 14.67 22.89 -6.26
C SER A 67 13.76 23.79 -5.42
N GLU A 68 14.33 24.83 -4.81
CA GLU A 68 13.61 25.78 -3.97
C GLU A 68 13.69 27.19 -4.58
N ILE A 69 12.64 27.99 -4.39
CA ILE A 69 12.64 29.42 -4.71
C ILE A 69 12.57 30.16 -3.38
N VAL A 70 13.54 31.05 -3.18
CA VAL A 70 13.65 31.88 -1.98
C VAL A 70 13.91 33.32 -2.38
N VAL A 71 13.34 34.24 -1.62
CA VAL A 71 13.61 35.67 -1.68
C VAL A 71 14.38 36.03 -0.41
N HIS A 72 15.49 36.75 -0.59
CA HIS A 72 16.26 37.33 0.49
C HIS A 72 15.97 38.83 0.52
N ILE A 73 15.48 39.32 1.66
CA ILE A 73 15.17 40.73 1.92
C ILE A 73 16.02 41.18 3.10
N LYS A 74 16.58 42.38 3.02
CA LYS A 74 17.44 42.93 4.07
C LYS A 74 17.08 44.37 4.42
N SER A 75 17.55 44.81 5.58
CA SER A 75 17.41 46.19 6.08
C SER A 75 17.80 47.30 5.09
N GLY A 76 18.70 47.04 4.14
CA GLY A 76 19.12 48.00 3.12
C GLY A 76 18.23 48.11 1.88
N ASP A 77 17.17 47.30 1.76
CA ASP A 77 16.27 47.33 0.61
C ASP A 77 15.23 48.48 0.74
N SER A 78 14.62 48.88 -0.38
CA SER A 78 13.57 49.91 -0.36
C SER A 78 12.37 49.47 0.47
N ASN A 79 11.79 50.39 1.26
CA ASN A 79 10.67 50.14 2.17
C ASN A 79 10.94 49.07 3.25
N SER A 80 12.21 48.86 3.62
CA SER A 80 12.62 47.82 4.57
C SER A 80 11.98 47.95 5.95
N GLU A 81 11.74 49.17 6.44
CA GLU A 81 11.12 49.40 7.76
C GLU A 81 9.68 48.87 7.84
N GLU A 82 8.84 49.18 6.84
CA GLU A 82 7.46 48.67 6.75
C GLU A 82 7.43 47.15 6.61
N ILE A 83 8.30 46.60 5.75
CA ILE A 83 8.41 45.14 5.54
C ILE A 83 8.83 44.44 6.84
N TYR A 84 9.81 44.99 7.55
CA TYR A 84 10.28 44.44 8.83
C TYR A 84 9.15 44.37 9.86
N HIS A 85 8.39 45.46 10.01
CA HIS A 85 7.25 45.50 10.92
C HIS A 85 6.20 44.45 10.56
N SER A 86 5.84 44.33 9.27
CA SER A 86 4.88 43.33 8.80
C SER A 86 5.34 41.89 9.08
N ILE A 87 6.63 41.58 8.85
CA ILE A 87 7.19 40.25 9.12
C ILE A 87 7.15 39.94 10.62
N ILE A 88 7.59 40.89 11.47
CA ILE A 88 7.60 40.71 12.93
C ILE A 88 6.18 40.53 13.48
N GLU A 89 5.23 41.35 13.05
CA GLU A 89 3.82 41.24 13.44
C GLU A 89 3.27 39.86 13.08
N THR A 90 3.44 39.43 11.83
CA THR A 90 3.03 38.11 11.35
C THR A 90 3.65 36.97 12.17
N ILE A 91 4.95 37.04 12.48
CA ILE A 91 5.63 36.02 13.30
C ILE A 91 5.09 36.01 14.73
N ASN A 92 4.76 37.17 15.30
CA ASN A 92 4.19 37.26 16.64
C ASN A 92 2.77 36.68 16.68
N GLU A 93 1.94 36.90 15.67
CA GLU A 93 0.62 36.25 15.55
C GLU A 93 0.75 34.72 15.51
N TYR A 94 1.72 34.19 14.75
CA TYR A 94 2.00 32.75 14.74
C TYR A 94 2.49 32.25 16.10
N TRP A 95 3.26 33.06 16.82
CA TRP A 95 3.74 32.70 18.15
C TRP A 95 2.60 32.67 19.17
N GLU A 96 1.72 33.66 19.16
CA GLU A 96 0.55 33.76 20.06
C GLU A 96 -0.47 32.64 19.84
N SER A 97 -0.58 32.14 18.60
CA SER A 97 -1.45 31.01 18.24
C SER A 97 -0.79 29.64 18.39
N SER A 98 0.39 29.57 19.01
CA SER A 98 1.19 28.35 19.16
C SER A 98 1.51 28.03 20.61
N ASP A 99 1.71 26.74 20.91
CA ASP A 99 1.93 26.26 22.28
C ASP A 99 3.24 25.49 22.41
N SER A 100 3.85 25.53 23.59
CA SER A 100 4.89 24.56 23.95
C SER A 100 4.28 23.18 24.13
N ILE A 101 4.93 22.13 23.63
CA ILE A 101 4.46 20.76 23.81
C ILE A 101 4.95 20.20 25.15
N THR A 102 4.04 19.65 25.94
CA THR A 102 4.35 18.88 27.15
C THR A 102 4.81 17.46 26.84
N GLN A 103 5.42 16.79 27.82
CA GLN A 103 5.84 15.38 27.67
C GLN A 103 4.67 14.46 27.28
N ASN A 104 3.48 14.67 27.86
CA ASN A 104 2.30 13.85 27.58
C ASN A 104 1.77 14.07 26.15
N GLU A 105 1.73 15.33 25.70
CA GLU A 105 1.32 15.67 24.34
C GLU A 105 2.31 15.15 23.29
N TYR A 106 3.61 15.18 23.58
CA TYR A 106 4.63 14.55 22.73
C TYR A 106 4.38 13.05 22.56
N GLU A 107 4.12 12.32 23.64
CA GLU A 107 3.82 10.88 23.55
C GLU A 107 2.53 10.60 22.76
N ASN A 108 1.51 11.45 22.92
CA ASN A 108 0.28 11.37 22.13
C ASN A 108 0.54 11.67 20.64
N TYR A 109 1.34 12.69 20.34
CA TYR A 109 1.75 13.01 18.98
C TYR A 109 2.53 11.85 18.35
N LYS A 110 3.50 11.28 19.07
CA LYS A 110 4.33 10.17 18.61
C LYS A 110 3.48 8.93 18.24
N LYS A 111 2.50 8.57 19.06
CA LYS A 111 1.55 7.49 18.76
C LYS A 111 0.74 7.78 17.50
N ASN A 112 0.20 9.00 17.37
CA ASN A 112 -0.56 9.40 16.19
C ASN A 112 0.31 9.47 14.93
N TRP A 113 1.54 9.95 15.05
CA TRP A 113 2.53 9.98 13.99
C TRP A 113 2.81 8.56 13.49
N GLN A 114 3.11 7.61 14.39
CA GLN A 114 3.34 6.21 14.05
C GLN A 114 2.14 5.58 13.33
N LYS A 115 0.92 5.83 13.83
CA LYS A 115 -0.33 5.34 13.22
C LYS A 115 -0.53 5.87 11.80
N ASN A 116 -0.14 7.11 11.51
CA ASN A 116 -0.37 7.76 10.22
C ASN A 116 0.81 7.66 9.25
N GLN A 117 2.00 7.26 9.70
CA GLN A 117 3.20 7.17 8.86
C GLN A 117 2.98 6.33 7.59
N LYS A 118 2.26 5.23 7.71
CA LYS A 118 1.96 4.38 6.56
C LYS A 118 1.18 5.14 5.49
N LYS A 119 0.10 5.84 5.89
CA LYS A 119 -0.71 6.64 4.96
C LYS A 119 0.10 7.78 4.34
N VAL A 120 0.95 8.45 5.12
CA VAL A 120 1.82 9.51 4.62
C VAL A 120 2.79 8.97 3.57
N LYS A 121 3.34 7.77 3.76
CA LYS A 121 4.22 7.11 2.78
C LYS A 121 3.46 6.71 1.51
N THR A 122 2.30 6.07 1.63
CA THR A 122 1.55 5.64 0.44
C THR A 122 1.05 6.82 -0.39
N LEU A 123 0.68 7.94 0.24
CA LEU A 123 0.37 9.20 -0.46
C LEU A 123 1.58 9.77 -1.24
N LYS A 124 2.81 9.47 -0.81
CA LYS A 124 4.04 9.80 -1.54
C LYS A 124 4.40 8.75 -2.61
N GLY A 125 3.57 7.72 -2.78
CA GLY A 125 3.86 6.57 -3.64
C GLY A 125 4.93 5.63 -3.07
N GLU A 126 5.25 5.75 -1.78
CA GLU A 126 6.20 4.90 -1.07
C GLU A 126 5.44 3.77 -0.37
N TYR A 127 5.68 2.54 -0.80
CA TYR A 127 5.01 1.36 -0.28
C TYR A 127 6.02 0.46 0.44
N GLY A 128 6.66 -0.46 -0.28
CA GLY A 128 7.78 -1.23 0.23
C GLY A 128 9.13 -0.55 -0.01
N LYS A 129 10.18 -1.36 0.08
CA LYS A 129 11.57 -0.91 -0.13
C LYS A 129 11.85 -0.58 -1.60
N SER A 130 11.04 -1.09 -2.52
CA SER A 130 11.20 -0.88 -3.96
C SER A 130 10.69 0.51 -4.33
N LYS A 131 11.59 1.40 -4.76
CA LYS A 131 11.16 2.66 -5.39
C LYS A 131 10.57 2.34 -6.76
N SER A 132 9.26 2.51 -6.90
CA SER A 132 8.62 2.41 -8.21
C SER A 132 9.18 3.46 -9.14
N LYS A 133 9.57 3.02 -10.34
CA LYS A 133 10.02 3.93 -11.41
C LYS A 133 8.87 4.61 -12.14
N LYS A 134 7.64 4.15 -11.92
CA LYS A 134 6.41 4.68 -12.54
C LYS A 134 5.61 5.48 -11.50
N PRO A 135 5.36 6.78 -11.70
CA PRO A 135 4.41 7.55 -10.90
C PRO A 135 3.01 6.94 -11.00
N VAL A 136 2.25 6.94 -9.89
CA VAL A 136 0.89 6.37 -9.84
C VAL A 136 -0.02 6.98 -10.90
N VAL A 137 0.07 8.30 -11.13
CA VAL A 137 -0.73 9.03 -12.13
C VAL A 137 -0.44 8.59 -13.56
N LYS A 138 0.74 8.01 -13.84
CA LYS A 138 1.08 7.46 -15.16
C LYS A 138 0.59 6.01 -15.34
N SER A 139 0.08 5.38 -14.30
CA SER A 139 -0.52 4.05 -14.42
C SER A 139 -1.87 4.13 -15.10
N ASN A 140 -2.11 3.23 -16.04
CA ASN A 140 -3.41 3.10 -16.69
C ASN A 140 -4.36 2.19 -15.90
N LEU A 141 -3.93 1.70 -14.72
CA LEU A 141 -4.66 0.76 -13.88
C LEU A 141 -5.16 1.41 -12.59
N PHE A 142 -4.31 2.11 -11.85
CA PHE A 142 -4.64 2.54 -10.48
C PHE A 142 -5.71 3.63 -10.40
N SER A 143 -5.81 4.48 -11.42
CA SER A 143 -6.76 5.60 -11.52
C SER A 143 -8.11 5.21 -12.08
N LEU A 144 -8.25 3.99 -12.63
CA LEU A 144 -9.52 3.54 -13.19
C LEU A 144 -10.61 3.52 -12.13
N ASN A 145 -11.76 4.06 -12.48
CA ASN A 145 -12.96 3.80 -11.69
C ASN A 145 -13.44 2.35 -11.92
N TRP A 146 -14.39 1.91 -11.09
CA TRP A 146 -14.92 0.55 -11.17
C TRP A 146 -15.48 0.19 -12.55
N VAL A 147 -16.20 1.12 -13.21
CA VAL A 147 -16.85 0.86 -14.50
C VAL A 147 -15.81 0.62 -15.59
N GLU A 148 -14.73 1.39 -15.58
CA GLU A 148 -13.62 1.24 -16.53
C GLU A 148 -12.85 -0.07 -16.27
N TYR A 149 -12.51 -0.34 -15.00
CA TYR A 149 -11.84 -1.57 -14.61
C TYR A 149 -12.64 -2.82 -14.99
N TYR A 150 -13.95 -2.81 -14.70
CA TYR A 150 -14.86 -3.90 -15.03
C TYR A 150 -14.89 -4.16 -16.55
N LYS A 151 -14.94 -3.11 -17.38
CA LYS A 151 -14.86 -3.26 -18.85
C LYS A 151 -13.52 -3.84 -19.31
N LEU A 152 -12.41 -3.54 -18.64
CA LEU A 152 -11.10 -4.07 -19.01
C LEU A 152 -10.98 -5.56 -18.69
N ILE A 153 -11.35 -6.00 -17.49
CA ILE A 153 -11.23 -7.41 -17.10
C ILE A 153 -12.17 -8.33 -17.92
N GLN A 154 -13.21 -7.76 -18.53
CA GLN A 154 -14.08 -8.48 -19.47
C GLN A 154 -13.42 -8.75 -20.83
N LYS A 155 -12.38 -7.99 -21.20
CA LYS A 155 -11.61 -8.17 -22.44
C LYS A 155 -10.49 -9.20 -22.27
N ASP A 156 -10.75 -10.23 -21.48
CA ASP A 156 -9.83 -11.36 -21.32
C ASP A 156 -9.58 -12.00 -22.69
N LYS A 157 -8.31 -12.01 -23.10
CA LYS A 157 -7.91 -12.47 -24.43
C LYS A 157 -7.73 -13.98 -24.50
N PHE A 158 -7.33 -14.59 -23.39
CA PHE A 158 -6.82 -15.96 -23.37
C PHE A 158 -7.77 -16.90 -22.65
N HIS A 159 -8.43 -16.41 -21.60
CA HIS A 159 -9.36 -17.21 -20.81
C HIS A 159 -10.78 -16.63 -20.88
N SER A 160 -11.76 -17.40 -20.44
CA SER A 160 -13.15 -16.92 -20.36
C SER A 160 -13.34 -16.08 -19.09
N PHE A 161 -13.77 -14.82 -19.25
CA PHE A 161 -14.19 -14.00 -18.11
C PHE A 161 -15.22 -14.71 -17.22
N SER A 162 -16.24 -15.33 -17.82
CA SER A 162 -17.26 -16.07 -17.06
C SER A 162 -16.69 -17.33 -16.41
N GLY A 163 -15.80 -18.06 -17.08
CA GLY A 163 -15.17 -19.24 -16.51
C GLY A 163 -14.24 -18.91 -15.33
N ARG A 164 -13.50 -17.79 -15.39
CA ARG A 164 -12.69 -17.28 -14.27
C ARG A 164 -13.54 -16.98 -13.05
N ILE A 165 -14.68 -16.31 -13.26
CA ILE A 165 -15.66 -16.04 -12.20
C ILE A 165 -16.25 -17.34 -11.66
N GLN A 166 -16.54 -18.32 -12.53
CA GLN A 166 -17.06 -19.63 -12.13
C GLN A 166 -16.06 -20.39 -11.25
N LEU A 167 -14.77 -20.44 -11.63
CA LEU A 167 -13.70 -21.05 -10.85
C LEU A 167 -13.64 -20.45 -9.44
N LEU A 168 -13.53 -19.12 -9.33
CA LEU A 168 -13.43 -18.44 -8.04
C LEU A 168 -14.70 -18.61 -7.19
N LYS A 169 -15.88 -18.64 -7.83
CA LYS A 169 -17.14 -18.92 -7.15
C LYS A 169 -17.20 -20.35 -6.61
N THR A 170 -16.71 -21.33 -7.37
CA THR A 170 -16.65 -22.74 -6.93
C THR A 170 -15.66 -22.90 -5.79
N ALA A 171 -14.46 -22.33 -5.89
CA ALA A 171 -13.48 -22.34 -4.81
C ALA A 171 -14.01 -21.69 -3.51
N ASN A 172 -14.75 -20.58 -3.63
CA ASN A 172 -15.38 -19.94 -2.48
C ASN A 172 -16.41 -20.85 -1.79
N LYS A 173 -17.13 -21.70 -2.54
CA LYS A 173 -18.03 -22.70 -1.96
C LYS A 173 -17.25 -23.74 -1.15
N TYR A 174 -16.13 -24.25 -1.67
CA TYR A 174 -15.27 -25.18 -0.93
C TYR A 174 -14.77 -24.59 0.38
N PHE A 175 -14.25 -23.35 0.35
CA PHE A 175 -13.82 -22.68 1.58
C PHE A 175 -14.97 -22.32 2.54
N SER A 176 -16.21 -22.28 2.05
CA SER A 176 -17.39 -22.00 2.90
C SER A 176 -18.03 -23.26 3.45
N SER A 177 -17.81 -24.43 2.84
CA SER A 177 -18.38 -25.71 3.27
C SER A 177 -17.55 -26.42 4.33
N GLN A 178 -16.26 -26.08 4.44
CA GLN A 178 -15.33 -26.67 5.39
C GLN A 178 -14.60 -25.58 6.19
N GLU A 179 -14.35 -25.85 7.47
CA GLU A 179 -13.61 -24.93 8.34
C GLU A 179 -12.13 -24.82 7.93
N HIS A 180 -11.51 -25.97 7.66
CA HIS A 180 -10.09 -26.08 7.35
C HIS A 180 -9.88 -26.61 5.93
N PHE A 181 -8.83 -26.12 5.26
CA PHE A 181 -8.41 -26.65 3.95
C PHE A 181 -8.09 -28.14 4.00
N SER A 182 -7.60 -28.65 5.13
CA SER A 182 -7.32 -30.07 5.34
C SER A 182 -8.57 -30.97 5.32
N ASN A 183 -9.76 -30.40 5.54
CA ASN A 183 -11.03 -31.13 5.58
C ASN A 183 -11.66 -31.31 4.19
N LEU A 184 -11.14 -30.58 3.19
CA LEU A 184 -11.56 -30.76 1.80
C LEU A 184 -11.16 -32.14 1.28
N THR A 185 -11.83 -32.61 0.23
CA THR A 185 -11.40 -33.82 -0.48
C THR A 185 -10.05 -33.59 -1.16
N GLN A 186 -9.35 -34.67 -1.52
CA GLN A 186 -8.09 -34.54 -2.26
C GLN A 186 -8.27 -33.82 -3.60
N VAL A 187 -9.40 -34.05 -4.29
CA VAL A 187 -9.73 -33.39 -5.56
C VAL A 187 -9.87 -31.89 -5.34
N GLU A 188 -10.73 -31.45 -4.41
CA GLU A 188 -10.95 -30.02 -4.12
C GLU A 188 -9.66 -29.30 -3.71
N ARG A 189 -8.79 -29.95 -2.91
CA ARG A 189 -7.47 -29.38 -2.55
C ARG A 189 -6.58 -29.19 -3.79
N ARG A 190 -6.56 -30.17 -4.70
CA ARG A 190 -5.77 -30.11 -5.94
C ARG A 190 -6.30 -29.04 -6.90
N GLU A 191 -7.62 -28.88 -6.97
CA GLU A 191 -8.32 -27.86 -7.75
C GLU A 191 -7.93 -26.45 -7.27
N ILE A 192 -8.11 -26.16 -5.98
CA ILE A 192 -7.71 -24.87 -5.38
C ILE A 192 -6.22 -24.59 -5.61
N ALA A 193 -5.37 -25.60 -5.43
CA ALA A 193 -3.93 -25.46 -5.63
C ALA A 193 -3.51 -25.30 -7.10
N GLY A 194 -4.41 -25.50 -8.08
CA GLY A 194 -4.07 -25.44 -9.50
C GLY A 194 -3.16 -26.59 -9.97
N VAL A 195 -3.22 -27.74 -9.29
CA VAL A 195 -2.46 -28.95 -9.63
C VAL A 195 -3.35 -30.10 -10.13
N ALA A 196 -4.67 -29.88 -10.17
CA ALA A 196 -5.60 -30.83 -10.75
C ALA A 196 -5.49 -30.83 -12.28
N THR A 197 -5.58 -32.02 -12.87
CA THR A 197 -5.61 -32.21 -14.33
C THR A 197 -7.04 -32.38 -14.79
N SER A 198 -7.35 -32.05 -16.05
CA SER A 198 -8.70 -32.15 -16.66
C SER A 198 -9.41 -33.50 -16.48
N ASN A 199 -8.68 -34.59 -16.31
CA ASN A 199 -9.24 -35.93 -16.05
C ASN A 199 -9.72 -36.15 -14.61
N GLN A 200 -9.50 -35.20 -13.70
CA GLN A 200 -9.79 -35.32 -12.26
C GLN A 200 -10.87 -34.35 -11.79
N THR A 201 -11.35 -33.46 -12.66
CA THR A 201 -12.19 -32.31 -12.30
C THR A 201 -13.40 -32.24 -13.20
N ASP A 202 -14.35 -31.38 -12.83
CA ASP A 202 -15.42 -30.97 -13.73
C ASP A 202 -14.82 -30.44 -15.05
N LYS A 203 -15.34 -30.90 -16.19
CA LYS A 203 -14.85 -30.52 -17.53
C LYS A 203 -15.10 -29.04 -17.82
N ASP A 204 -16.01 -28.42 -17.09
CA ASP A 204 -16.43 -27.04 -17.32
C ASP A 204 -15.54 -26.00 -16.61
N ILE A 205 -14.58 -26.42 -15.76
CA ILE A 205 -13.68 -25.52 -15.01
C ILE A 205 -12.21 -25.90 -15.25
N ASP A 206 -11.46 -24.98 -15.85
CA ASP A 206 -10.00 -25.10 -15.97
C ASP A 206 -9.32 -24.53 -14.72
N TRP A 207 -8.99 -25.43 -13.79
CA TRP A 207 -8.29 -25.09 -12.55
C TRP A 207 -6.85 -24.60 -12.75
N GLY A 208 -6.31 -24.68 -13.96
CA GLY A 208 -5.03 -24.06 -14.32
C GLY A 208 -5.08 -22.53 -14.44
N TRP A 209 -6.27 -21.92 -14.59
CA TRP A 209 -6.40 -20.46 -14.66
C TRP A 209 -6.08 -19.80 -13.33
N PHE A 210 -5.49 -18.61 -13.34
CA PHE A 210 -4.83 -17.97 -12.18
C PHE A 210 -3.56 -18.72 -11.72
N GLY A 211 -2.78 -19.23 -12.66
CA GLY A 211 -1.51 -19.91 -12.42
C GLY A 211 -1.62 -21.41 -12.22
N SER A 212 -1.22 -22.17 -13.24
CA SER A 212 -1.08 -23.62 -13.16
C SER A 212 0.15 -24.00 -12.35
N MET A 213 -0.05 -24.85 -11.35
CA MET A 213 1.00 -25.31 -10.43
C MET A 213 1.41 -26.77 -10.70
N VAL A 214 0.99 -27.35 -11.84
CA VAL A 214 1.31 -28.74 -12.21
C VAL A 214 2.82 -28.99 -12.26
N GLY A 215 3.62 -28.00 -12.66
CA GLY A 215 5.09 -28.09 -12.66
C GLY A 215 5.75 -28.00 -11.29
N ALA A 216 5.02 -27.64 -10.23
CA ALA A 216 5.55 -27.44 -8.88
C ALA A 216 5.51 -28.74 -8.07
N GLY A 217 6.34 -29.72 -8.43
CA GLY A 217 6.27 -31.08 -7.88
C GLY A 217 6.30 -31.18 -6.34
N ARG A 218 7.16 -30.39 -5.67
CA ARG A 218 7.19 -30.34 -4.19
C ARG A 218 5.87 -29.83 -3.61
N PHE A 219 5.29 -28.78 -4.19
CA PHE A 219 4.01 -28.24 -3.77
C PHE A 219 2.88 -29.24 -4.00
N GLN A 220 2.84 -29.88 -5.17
CA GLN A 220 1.87 -30.92 -5.49
C GLN A 220 1.95 -32.08 -4.48
N ASN A 221 3.15 -32.51 -4.09
CA ASN A 221 3.33 -33.52 -3.04
C ASN A 221 2.69 -33.07 -1.71
N ARG A 222 2.93 -31.82 -1.26
CA ARG A 222 2.34 -31.30 -0.02
C ARG A 222 0.82 -31.20 -0.05
N ILE A 223 0.23 -30.89 -1.22
CA ILE A 223 -1.23 -30.88 -1.43
C ILE A 223 -1.80 -32.31 -1.37
N ASN A 224 -1.14 -33.25 -2.02
CA ASN A 224 -1.57 -34.66 -2.05
C ASN A 224 -1.44 -35.33 -0.68
N SER A 225 -0.39 -35.01 0.08
CA SER A 225 -0.18 -35.54 1.43
C SER A 225 -1.00 -34.81 2.50
N ASN A 226 -1.91 -33.90 2.12
CA ASN A 226 -2.73 -33.09 3.01
C ASN A 226 -1.91 -32.40 4.13
N ASN A 227 -0.84 -31.70 3.74
CA ASN A 227 0.08 -31.10 4.71
C ASN A 227 -0.64 -30.07 5.60
N GLN A 228 -0.57 -30.29 6.92
CA GLN A 228 -1.29 -29.49 7.92
C GLN A 228 -0.82 -28.03 8.00
N PHE A 229 0.44 -27.74 7.70
CA PHE A 229 0.93 -26.37 7.69
C PHE A 229 0.35 -25.55 6.53
N ILE A 230 0.04 -26.17 5.39
CA ILE A 230 -0.70 -25.48 4.32
C ILE A 230 -2.09 -25.09 4.83
N SER A 231 -2.81 -26.01 5.48
CA SER A 231 -4.13 -25.70 6.03
C SER A 231 -4.07 -24.59 7.07
N LYS A 232 -3.21 -24.73 8.08
CA LYS A 232 -3.04 -23.73 9.14
C LYS A 232 -2.64 -22.36 8.60
N SER A 233 -1.78 -22.31 7.58
CA SER A 233 -1.43 -21.04 6.95
C SER A 233 -2.65 -20.35 6.35
N LEU A 234 -3.53 -21.09 5.66
CA LEU A 234 -4.75 -20.55 5.08
C LEU A 234 -5.73 -20.08 6.16
N ASP A 235 -5.78 -20.73 7.32
CA ASP A 235 -6.64 -20.32 8.44
C ASP A 235 -6.27 -18.93 8.98
N SER A 236 -5.02 -18.52 8.85
CA SER A 236 -4.57 -17.15 9.17
C SER A 236 -5.20 -16.07 8.28
N ILE A 237 -5.78 -16.45 7.13
CA ILE A 237 -6.43 -15.55 6.19
C ILE A 237 -7.95 -15.67 6.33
N PRO A 238 -8.65 -14.62 6.82
CA PRO A 238 -10.08 -14.69 7.04
C PRO A 238 -10.83 -14.77 5.71
N LEU A 239 -11.88 -15.61 5.65
CA LEU A 239 -12.71 -15.77 4.43
C LEU A 239 -13.57 -14.54 4.12
N LYS A 240 -13.94 -13.77 5.15
CA LYS A 240 -14.74 -12.55 5.05
C LYS A 240 -14.11 -11.43 5.87
N GLY A 241 -14.45 -10.19 5.55
CA GLY A 241 -13.93 -9.02 6.26
C GLY A 241 -12.52 -8.62 5.81
N LYS A 242 -11.89 -7.76 6.61
CA LYS A 242 -10.61 -7.13 6.28
C LYS A 242 -9.46 -8.12 6.42
N VAL A 243 -8.56 -8.16 5.42
CA VAL A 243 -7.24 -8.79 5.54
C VAL A 243 -6.22 -7.71 5.85
N ASN A 244 -5.31 -7.97 6.78
CA ASN A 244 -4.25 -7.03 7.14
C ASN A 244 -2.86 -7.70 7.05
N ARG A 245 -1.80 -6.92 7.28
CA ARG A 245 -0.42 -7.42 7.21
C ARG A 245 -0.16 -8.54 8.23
N SER A 246 -0.72 -8.49 9.43
CA SER A 246 -0.48 -9.57 10.42
C SER A 246 -1.09 -10.89 9.97
N ASN A 247 -2.27 -10.89 9.33
CA ASN A 247 -2.84 -12.10 8.71
C ASN A 247 -1.88 -12.69 7.67
N TYR A 248 -1.35 -11.84 6.78
CA TYR A 248 -0.42 -12.27 5.74
C TYR A 248 0.91 -12.77 6.31
N THR A 249 1.49 -12.06 7.29
CA THR A 249 2.74 -12.48 7.94
C THR A 249 2.57 -13.85 8.61
N GLU A 250 1.45 -14.07 9.30
CA GLU A 250 1.15 -15.36 9.94
C GLU A 250 0.97 -16.48 8.90
N PHE A 251 0.27 -16.19 7.80
CA PHE A 251 0.20 -17.10 6.65
C PHE A 251 1.60 -17.47 6.17
N VAL A 252 2.49 -16.50 5.92
CA VAL A 252 3.84 -16.75 5.37
C VAL A 252 4.69 -17.57 6.34
N ASN A 253 4.72 -17.20 7.62
CA ASN A 253 5.47 -17.90 8.66
C ASN A 253 5.03 -19.37 8.77
N THR A 254 3.72 -19.62 8.74
CA THR A 254 3.17 -20.98 8.81
C THR A 254 3.37 -21.73 7.48
N PHE A 255 3.22 -21.05 6.35
CA PHE A 255 3.42 -21.64 5.02
C PHE A 255 4.84 -22.15 4.82
N HIS A 256 5.86 -21.42 5.30
CA HIS A 256 7.25 -21.86 5.25
C HIS A 256 7.48 -23.20 5.96
N GLN A 257 6.74 -23.50 7.03
CA GLN A 257 6.86 -24.77 7.76
C GLN A 257 6.41 -25.98 6.92
N ALA A 258 5.62 -25.77 5.86
CA ALA A 258 5.29 -26.84 4.91
C ALA A 258 6.47 -27.22 3.99
N PHE A 259 7.53 -26.40 3.94
CA PHE A 259 8.68 -26.54 3.04
C PHE A 259 10.02 -26.39 3.78
N PRO A 260 10.32 -27.25 4.78
CA PRO A 260 11.57 -27.18 5.53
C PRO A 260 12.82 -27.32 4.63
N ASP A 261 12.71 -28.08 3.55
CA ASP A 261 13.80 -28.32 2.58
C ASP A 261 13.80 -27.33 1.41
N GLY A 262 13.05 -26.23 1.52
CA GLY A 262 12.85 -25.24 0.47
C GLY A 262 11.76 -25.59 -0.54
N GLY A 263 11.36 -24.60 -1.35
CA GLY A 263 10.27 -24.70 -2.32
C GLY A 263 9.04 -23.85 -2.00
N SER A 264 9.04 -23.12 -0.88
CA SER A 264 8.03 -22.12 -0.51
C SER A 264 8.17 -20.85 -1.36
N GLY A 265 7.75 -20.90 -2.63
CA GLY A 265 7.79 -19.75 -3.54
C GLY A 265 6.57 -18.83 -3.42
N VAL A 266 6.74 -17.55 -3.78
CA VAL A 266 5.62 -16.58 -3.85
C VAL A 266 4.55 -17.02 -4.83
N ALA A 267 4.90 -17.68 -5.94
CA ALA A 267 3.93 -18.14 -6.94
C ALA A 267 2.89 -19.12 -6.34
N ILE A 268 3.35 -20.18 -5.67
CA ILE A 268 2.46 -21.19 -5.08
C ILE A 268 1.66 -20.64 -3.88
N ALA A 269 2.25 -19.72 -3.12
CA ALA A 269 1.58 -19.05 -2.01
C ALA A 269 0.50 -18.08 -2.48
N SER A 270 0.84 -17.20 -3.43
CA SER A 270 -0.08 -16.21 -4.01
C SER A 270 -1.22 -16.89 -4.77
N ARG A 271 -1.01 -18.07 -5.35
CA ARG A 271 -2.10 -18.93 -5.85
C ARG A 271 -3.13 -19.24 -4.77
N LEU A 272 -2.72 -19.87 -3.67
CA LEU A 272 -3.65 -20.23 -2.60
C LEU A 272 -4.36 -19.00 -2.02
N LEU A 273 -3.63 -17.90 -1.84
CA LEU A 273 -4.16 -16.62 -1.37
C LEU A 273 -5.19 -16.02 -2.33
N ALA A 274 -4.90 -15.98 -3.63
CA ALA A 274 -5.79 -15.45 -4.67
C ALA A 274 -7.06 -16.29 -4.82
N ILE A 275 -6.97 -17.61 -4.67
CA ILE A 275 -8.16 -18.46 -4.72
C ILE A 275 -9.01 -18.31 -3.43
N LYS A 276 -8.39 -18.15 -2.25
CA LYS A 276 -9.13 -17.98 -0.99
C LYS A 276 -9.76 -16.57 -0.84
N ARG A 277 -9.02 -15.53 -1.22
CA ARG A 277 -9.41 -14.12 -1.12
C ARG A 277 -9.11 -13.37 -2.42
N PRO A 278 -9.89 -13.66 -3.49
CA PRO A 278 -9.67 -13.07 -4.81
C PRO A 278 -9.98 -11.57 -4.87
N ASP A 279 -10.60 -11.02 -3.83
CA ASP A 279 -10.76 -9.58 -3.66
C ASP A 279 -9.48 -8.89 -3.18
N TYR A 280 -8.55 -9.57 -2.50
CA TYR A 280 -7.31 -8.97 -1.97
C TYR A 280 -6.08 -9.36 -2.77
N PHE A 281 -5.99 -10.62 -3.20
CA PHE A 281 -4.76 -11.18 -3.73
C PHE A 281 -4.84 -11.49 -5.22
N VAL A 282 -3.70 -11.35 -5.88
CA VAL A 282 -3.47 -11.74 -7.27
C VAL A 282 -2.44 -12.87 -7.28
N CYS A 283 -2.70 -13.95 -8.02
CA CYS A 283 -1.70 -14.99 -8.19
C CYS A 283 -0.54 -14.41 -9.01
N LEU A 284 0.70 -14.52 -8.54
CA LEU A 284 1.86 -14.04 -9.26
C LEU A 284 2.60 -15.22 -9.88
N ASP A 285 2.31 -15.50 -11.14
CA ASP A 285 2.89 -16.62 -11.89
C ASP A 285 3.87 -16.16 -12.97
N ARG A 286 4.44 -17.08 -13.74
CA ARG A 286 5.43 -16.74 -14.76
C ARG A 286 4.81 -15.93 -15.91
N GLN A 287 3.54 -16.20 -16.23
CA GLN A 287 2.83 -15.64 -17.38
C GLN A 287 2.41 -14.19 -17.14
N ASN A 288 2.02 -13.84 -15.91
CA ASN A 288 1.58 -12.48 -15.59
C ASN A 288 2.64 -11.58 -14.94
N LYS A 289 3.68 -12.16 -14.30
CA LYS A 289 4.59 -11.40 -13.43
C LYS A 289 5.31 -10.27 -14.14
N VAL A 290 5.77 -10.49 -15.38
CA VAL A 290 6.54 -9.48 -16.12
C VAL A 290 5.68 -8.24 -16.39
N ASN A 291 4.50 -8.44 -16.97
CA ASN A 291 3.60 -7.35 -17.31
C ASN A 291 3.04 -6.64 -16.08
N LEU A 292 2.69 -7.40 -15.04
CA LEU A 292 2.27 -6.84 -13.76
C LEU A 292 3.39 -6.00 -13.13
N CYS A 293 4.61 -6.53 -13.01
CA CYS A 293 5.72 -5.75 -12.42
C CYS A 293 6.04 -4.50 -13.24
N ASN A 294 5.98 -4.57 -14.57
CA ASN A 294 6.19 -3.42 -15.44
C ASN A 294 5.12 -2.33 -15.24
N GLU A 295 3.84 -2.72 -15.15
CA GLU A 295 2.75 -1.76 -14.89
C GLU A 295 2.88 -1.10 -13.53
N PHE A 296 3.34 -1.85 -12.52
CA PHE A 296 3.56 -1.36 -11.17
C PHE A 296 4.90 -0.61 -11.01
N GLY A 297 5.78 -0.64 -12.01
CA GLY A 297 7.12 -0.03 -11.98
C GLY A 297 8.10 -0.74 -11.04
N LEU A 298 7.94 -2.05 -10.82
CA LEU A 298 8.64 -2.88 -9.85
C LEU A 298 9.68 -3.81 -10.49
N PRO A 299 10.71 -4.26 -9.72
CA PRO A 299 11.58 -5.34 -10.17
C PRO A 299 10.80 -6.66 -10.28
N GLN A 300 11.24 -7.55 -11.18
CA GLN A 300 10.59 -8.86 -11.36
C GLN A 300 10.93 -9.88 -10.25
N THR A 301 11.90 -9.56 -9.39
CA THR A 301 12.27 -10.39 -8.23
C THR A 301 11.43 -9.96 -7.05
N ILE A 302 10.43 -10.77 -6.70
CA ILE A 302 9.46 -10.48 -5.66
C ILE A 302 9.64 -11.48 -4.51
N SER A 303 10.03 -10.96 -3.35
CA SER A 303 9.99 -11.64 -2.05
C SER A 303 8.56 -11.64 -1.46
N PHE A 304 8.31 -12.41 -0.40
CA PHE A 304 7.04 -12.36 0.33
C PHE A 304 6.73 -10.95 0.88
N ASP A 305 7.73 -10.27 1.46
CA ASP A 305 7.54 -8.90 1.95
C ASP A 305 7.17 -7.94 0.82
N SER A 306 7.94 -7.93 -0.27
CA SER A 306 7.65 -7.07 -1.43
C SER A 306 6.34 -7.45 -2.14
N TYR A 307 5.90 -8.71 -2.07
CA TYR A 307 4.58 -9.08 -2.61
C TYR A 307 3.47 -8.35 -1.85
N TRP A 308 3.51 -8.37 -0.52
CA TRP A 308 2.55 -7.61 0.26
C TRP A 308 2.74 -6.10 0.08
N ASP A 309 3.93 -5.61 0.38
CA ASP A 309 4.22 -4.18 0.44
C ASP A 309 4.09 -3.52 -0.93
N ASP A 310 4.72 -4.08 -1.97
CA ASP A 310 4.81 -3.40 -3.27
C ASP A 310 3.66 -3.77 -4.23
N ILE A 311 3.01 -4.94 -4.08
CA ILE A 311 1.91 -5.34 -4.99
C ILE A 311 0.56 -5.19 -4.29
N ILE A 312 0.34 -5.88 -3.17
CA ILE A 312 -0.98 -5.91 -2.52
C ILE A 312 -1.38 -4.53 -2.04
N GLU A 313 -0.53 -3.81 -1.30
CA GLU A 313 -0.90 -2.48 -0.78
C GLU A 313 -1.22 -1.48 -1.90
N ARG A 314 -0.55 -1.56 -3.05
CA ARG A 314 -0.86 -0.75 -4.23
C ARG A 314 -2.20 -1.09 -4.86
N ILE A 315 -2.55 -2.38 -4.89
CA ILE A 315 -3.88 -2.81 -5.31
C ILE A 315 -4.94 -2.24 -4.38
N LEU A 316 -4.74 -2.33 -3.06
CA LEU A 316 -5.68 -1.83 -2.06
C LEU A 316 -5.89 -0.30 -2.15
N ASP A 317 -4.85 0.44 -2.50
CA ASP A 317 -4.90 1.90 -2.67
C ASP A 317 -5.48 2.35 -4.03
N SER A 318 -5.74 1.43 -4.96
CA SER A 318 -6.34 1.77 -6.26
C SER A 318 -7.79 2.25 -6.14
N VAL A 319 -8.20 3.10 -7.08
CA VAL A 319 -9.55 3.69 -7.14
C VAL A 319 -10.60 2.59 -7.33
N TRP A 320 -10.39 1.66 -8.26
CA TRP A 320 -11.31 0.56 -8.53
C TRP A 320 -11.41 -0.44 -7.37
N TRP A 321 -10.35 -0.66 -6.61
CA TRP A 321 -10.41 -1.59 -5.47
C TRP A 321 -11.21 -0.99 -4.31
N SER A 322 -11.05 0.31 -4.09
CA SER A 322 -11.71 1.09 -3.05
C SER A 322 -13.16 1.46 -3.39
N SER A 323 -13.63 1.12 -4.59
CA SER A 323 -15.00 1.44 -5.01
C SER A 323 -16.04 0.71 -4.15
N GLU A 324 -17.19 1.32 -3.98
CA GLU A 324 -18.35 0.64 -3.41
C GLU A 324 -18.73 -0.59 -4.24
N LYS A 325 -19.31 -1.57 -3.56
CA LYS A 325 -19.77 -2.79 -4.19
C LYS A 325 -20.97 -2.46 -5.11
N PRO A 326 -20.92 -2.82 -6.41
CA PRO A 326 -22.02 -2.58 -7.33
C PRO A 326 -23.29 -3.35 -6.96
N ASN A 327 -24.45 -2.76 -7.25
CA ASN A 327 -25.76 -3.41 -7.06
C ASN A 327 -26.08 -4.44 -8.15
N ILE A 328 -25.49 -4.31 -9.35
CA ILE A 328 -25.69 -5.23 -10.46
C ILE A 328 -25.01 -6.57 -10.14
N LYS A 329 -25.79 -7.67 -10.15
CA LYS A 329 -25.34 -9.01 -9.72
C LYS A 329 -24.05 -9.48 -10.40
N THR A 330 -23.93 -9.31 -11.72
CA THR A 330 -22.74 -9.71 -12.49
C THR A 330 -21.51 -8.92 -12.07
N GLN A 331 -21.63 -7.60 -11.95
CA GLN A 331 -20.55 -6.74 -11.47
C GLN A 331 -20.20 -7.02 -10.00
N SER A 332 -21.19 -7.30 -9.14
CA SER A 332 -20.95 -7.68 -7.75
C SER A 332 -20.11 -8.96 -7.63
N LEU A 333 -20.26 -9.91 -8.55
CA LEU A 333 -19.46 -11.13 -8.55
C LEU A 333 -18.01 -10.82 -8.95
N ALA A 334 -17.82 -10.03 -10.00
CA ALA A 334 -16.49 -9.57 -10.41
C ALA A 334 -15.82 -8.72 -9.33
N TRP A 335 -16.57 -7.86 -8.63
CA TRP A 335 -16.08 -7.04 -7.53
C TRP A 335 -15.54 -7.89 -6.38
N ARG A 336 -16.17 -9.02 -6.08
CA ARG A 336 -15.66 -9.99 -5.08
C ARG A 336 -14.40 -10.72 -5.53
N CYS A 337 -14.06 -10.65 -6.81
CA CYS A 337 -12.91 -11.31 -7.41
C CYS A 337 -11.85 -10.32 -7.92
N ARG A 338 -12.00 -9.03 -7.59
CA ARG A 338 -11.40 -7.93 -8.34
C ARG A 338 -9.88 -7.95 -8.37
N ALA A 339 -9.18 -8.39 -7.33
CA ALA A 339 -7.72 -8.44 -7.34
C ALA A 339 -7.19 -9.62 -8.17
N ALA A 340 -7.78 -10.81 -8.01
CA ALA A 340 -7.39 -11.98 -8.79
C ALA A 340 -7.58 -11.77 -10.30
N MET A 341 -8.60 -10.99 -10.70
CA MET A 341 -8.87 -10.65 -12.11
C MET A 341 -7.81 -9.78 -12.78
N LEU A 342 -6.81 -9.26 -12.04
CA LEU A 342 -5.62 -8.68 -12.68
C LEU A 342 -4.88 -9.69 -13.56
N ASP A 343 -5.01 -10.98 -13.26
CA ASP A 343 -4.50 -12.05 -14.13
C ASP A 343 -5.12 -11.96 -15.54
N ALA A 344 -6.40 -11.63 -15.69
CA ALA A 344 -7.04 -11.45 -17.01
C ALA A 344 -6.46 -10.28 -17.82
N LEU A 345 -5.78 -9.33 -17.17
CA LEU A 345 -5.16 -8.18 -17.83
C LEU A 345 -3.70 -8.41 -18.19
N PHE A 346 -2.97 -9.16 -17.36
CA PHE A 346 -1.51 -9.26 -17.46
C PHE A 346 -1.01 -10.63 -17.90
N PHE A 347 -1.86 -11.66 -17.88
CA PHE A 347 -1.52 -12.99 -18.38
C PHE A 347 -1.20 -12.93 -19.87
N GLU A 348 -0.11 -13.58 -20.25
CA GLU A 348 0.26 -13.85 -21.64
C GLU A 348 0.50 -15.36 -21.79
N GLU A 349 0.00 -15.94 -22.88
CA GLU A 349 0.34 -17.32 -23.25
C GLU A 349 1.82 -17.41 -23.65
N LYS A 350 2.41 -18.60 -23.53
CA LYS A 350 3.84 -18.83 -23.77
C LYS A 350 4.23 -18.77 -25.23
#